data_AF-A0A839U150-F1
#
_entry.id   AF-A0A839U150-F1
#
_cell.length_a   1.000
_cell.length_b   1.000
_cell.length_c   1.000
_cell.angle_alpha   90.00
_cell.angle_beta   90.00
_cell.angle_gamma   90.00
#
_symmetry.space_group_name_H-M   'P 1'
#
loop_
_entity.id
_entity.type
_entity.pdbx_description
1 polymer ?
#
loop_
_entity_poly.entity_id
_entity_poly.type
_entity_poly.pdbx_seq_one_letter_code
_entity_poly.pdbx_strand_id
1 'polypeptide(L)'
;MIYIKNLMDGVDIFKALSSEIRIQILELLAKNQALNLNDLATRLNLSNGAITMHIRKLEESGLIEINTSVGKHGIQKICYLNKDKLMVDLRSRDVENLYEVEIQVGHYSNYQAIPTCGLATKDSIVGDFDDPRYFADPQRIDAEIIWLAEGFLEYRIPNYLKPNQTFREIQFSMELGSEAPGYNDNYPSDIYFHLNGIEIGSWTSPGDFGDARGTFNPDWWPPHLNQYGMLKLIRINNDGSFIDGCRISDVTLDQIQLDYKSELTFRISVTEQSVNKRGLTIFGKNFGNYSQDLLARVLYDVKVD
;
A
#
# COMPACT_ATOMS: atom_id res chain seq x y z
N MET A 1 10.20 -4.05 8.88
CA MET A 1 10.40 -4.45 7.48
C MET A 1 11.89 -4.56 7.18
N ILE A 2 12.33 -5.63 6.52
CA ILE A 2 13.64 -5.75 5.88
C ILE A 2 13.44 -5.44 4.39
N TYR A 3 14.26 -4.56 3.83
CA TYR A 3 14.17 -4.18 2.43
C TYR A 3 15.53 -4.32 1.74
N ILE A 4 15.59 -5.16 0.73
CA ILE A 4 16.81 -5.50 -0.02
C ILE A 4 16.69 -4.89 -1.42
N LYS A 5 17.45 -3.82 -1.65
CA LYS A 5 17.51 -3.12 -2.95
C LYS A 5 18.47 -3.79 -3.94
N ASN A 6 19.55 -4.37 -3.42
CA ASN A 6 20.53 -5.11 -4.22
C ASN A 6 20.53 -6.58 -3.77
N LEU A 7 20.36 -7.50 -4.71
CA LEU A 7 20.30 -8.93 -4.42
C LEU A 7 21.53 -9.45 -3.67
N MET A 8 22.70 -8.85 -3.88
CA MET A 8 23.93 -9.28 -3.19
C MET A 8 23.88 -9.02 -1.68
N ASP A 9 23.21 -7.95 -1.25
CA ASP A 9 23.06 -7.63 0.18
C ASP A 9 22.13 -8.62 0.89
N GLY A 10 21.26 -9.30 0.12
CA GLY A 10 20.29 -10.26 0.61
C GLY A 10 20.78 -11.71 0.73
N VAL A 11 22.01 -12.01 0.27
CA VAL A 11 22.47 -13.39 0.07
C VAL A 11 22.36 -14.24 1.34
N ASP A 12 22.72 -13.69 2.50
CA ASP A 12 22.67 -14.45 3.76
C ASP A 12 21.24 -14.70 4.23
N ILE A 13 20.31 -13.78 3.96
CA ILE A 13 18.87 -13.97 4.17
C ILE A 13 18.33 -15.03 3.20
N PHE A 14 18.71 -15.00 1.92
CA PHE A 14 18.24 -16.01 0.94
C PHE A 14 18.75 -17.40 1.28
N LYS A 15 20.03 -17.50 1.68
CA LYS A 15 20.59 -18.73 2.23
C LYS A 15 19.92 -19.14 3.53
N ALA A 16 19.35 -18.21 4.31
CA ALA A 16 18.57 -18.52 5.49
C ALA A 16 17.20 -19.12 5.14
N LEU A 17 16.53 -18.53 4.17
CA LEU A 17 15.19 -18.89 3.72
C LEU A 17 15.15 -20.13 2.80
N SER A 18 16.28 -20.53 2.21
CA SER A 18 16.34 -21.70 1.30
C SER A 18 16.16 -23.07 1.98
N SER A 19 15.84 -23.11 3.28
CA SER A 19 15.63 -24.35 4.03
C SER A 19 14.22 -24.40 4.59
N GLU A 20 13.51 -25.47 4.24
CA GLU A 20 12.13 -25.72 4.69
C GLU A 20 11.96 -25.68 6.21
N ILE A 21 12.88 -26.31 6.96
CA ILE A 21 12.85 -26.29 8.44
C ILE A 21 12.92 -24.85 8.97
N ARG A 22 13.75 -23.98 8.36
CA ARG A 22 13.87 -22.57 8.78
C ARG A 22 12.64 -21.76 8.42
N ILE A 23 11.99 -22.05 7.30
CA ILE A 23 10.68 -21.46 6.96
C ILE A 23 9.63 -21.85 8.01
N GLN A 24 9.54 -23.13 8.35
CA GLN A 24 8.59 -23.61 9.37
C GLN A 24 8.85 -22.97 10.76
N ILE A 25 10.12 -22.74 11.13
CA ILE A 25 10.45 -21.99 12.35
C ILE A 25 9.89 -20.56 12.29
N LEU A 26 10.07 -19.85 11.18
CA LEU A 26 9.57 -18.48 11.02
C LEU A 26 8.03 -18.43 11.07
N GLU A 27 7.35 -19.39 10.44
CA GLU A 27 5.87 -19.51 10.50
C GLU A 27 5.38 -19.76 11.94
N LEU A 28 6.06 -20.63 12.69
CA LEU A 28 5.74 -20.89 14.09
C LEU A 28 5.92 -19.63 14.95
N LEU A 29 6.98 -18.86 14.71
CA LEU A 29 7.23 -17.60 15.42
C LEU A 29 6.20 -16.52 15.04
N ALA A 30 5.86 -16.40 13.75
CA ALA A 30 4.80 -15.50 13.29
C ALA A 30 3.45 -15.80 13.96
N LYS A 31 3.10 -17.09 14.14
CA LYS A 31 1.84 -17.50 14.77
C LYS A 31 1.81 -17.36 16.29
N ASN A 32 2.96 -17.53 16.98
CA ASN A 32 3.00 -17.64 18.45
C ASN A 32 3.74 -16.48 19.14
N GLN A 33 4.20 -15.47 18.39
CA GLN A 33 4.98 -14.29 18.81
C GLN A 33 6.35 -14.57 19.46
N ALA A 34 6.47 -15.63 20.27
CA ALA A 34 7.70 -16.03 20.93
C ALA A 34 7.70 -17.54 21.25
N LEU A 35 8.79 -18.24 20.97
CA LEU A 35 8.95 -19.67 21.31
C LEU A 35 10.36 -19.96 21.82
N ASN A 36 10.49 -20.88 22.78
CA ASN A 36 11.81 -21.37 23.19
C ASN A 36 12.28 -22.53 22.29
N LEU A 37 13.57 -22.89 22.39
CA LEU A 37 14.16 -23.94 21.55
C LEU A 37 13.52 -25.33 21.76
N ASN A 38 13.11 -25.68 22.98
CA ASN A 38 12.51 -26.98 23.26
C ASN A 38 11.12 -27.11 22.62
N ASP A 39 10.34 -26.02 22.63
CA ASP A 39 9.03 -25.97 21.99
C ASP A 39 9.17 -26.10 20.46
N LEU A 40 10.14 -25.41 19.87
CA LEU A 40 10.45 -25.53 18.44
C LEU A 40 10.91 -26.95 18.09
N ALA A 41 11.78 -27.55 18.89
CA ALA A 41 12.26 -28.92 18.70
C ALA A 41 11.12 -29.93 18.74
N THR A 42 10.21 -29.78 19.70
CA THR A 42 9.07 -30.68 19.86
C THR A 42 8.07 -30.53 18.71
N ARG A 43 7.73 -29.30 18.33
CA ARG A 43 6.76 -29.02 17.24
C ARG A 43 7.25 -29.47 15.87
N LEU A 44 8.56 -29.37 15.63
CA LEU A 44 9.19 -29.76 14.37
C LEU A 44 9.72 -31.20 14.37
N ASN A 45 9.57 -31.92 15.49
CA ASN A 45 10.10 -33.28 15.69
C ASN A 45 11.60 -33.39 15.38
N LEU A 46 12.39 -32.43 15.89
CA LEU A 46 13.83 -32.33 15.70
C LEU A 46 14.58 -32.41 17.03
N SER A 47 15.85 -32.81 16.99
CA SER A 47 16.70 -32.74 18.18
C SER A 47 17.05 -31.29 18.53
N ASN A 48 17.28 -31.02 19.82
CA ASN A 48 17.71 -29.69 20.27
C ASN A 48 19.01 -29.22 19.60
N GLY A 49 19.93 -30.14 19.27
CA GLY A 49 21.14 -29.82 18.52
C GLY A 49 20.84 -29.37 17.08
N ALA A 50 19.92 -30.05 16.39
CA ALA A 50 19.49 -29.67 15.05
C ALA A 50 18.79 -28.30 15.05
N ILE A 51 17.87 -28.07 15.98
CA ILE A 51 17.20 -26.76 16.12
C ILE A 51 18.19 -25.64 16.41
N THR A 52 19.16 -25.86 17.30
CA THR A 52 20.17 -24.84 17.64
C THR A 52 20.93 -24.38 16.39
N MET A 53 21.27 -25.31 15.50
CA MET A 53 21.94 -24.97 14.23
C MET A 53 21.05 -24.12 13.31
N HIS A 54 19.76 -24.46 13.18
CA HIS A 54 18.83 -23.69 12.35
C HIS A 54 18.59 -22.29 12.91
N ILE A 55 18.40 -22.19 14.23
CA ILE A 55 18.19 -20.94 14.95
C ILE A 55 19.38 -20.00 14.82
N ARG A 56 20.61 -20.51 14.98
CA ARG A 56 21.81 -19.71 14.81
C ARG A 56 21.92 -19.10 13.40
N LYS A 57 21.61 -19.87 12.35
CA LYS A 57 21.63 -19.35 10.97
C LYS A 57 20.53 -18.30 10.72
N LEU A 58 19.38 -18.44 11.36
CA LEU A 58 18.30 -17.44 11.26
C LEU A 58 18.67 -16.16 12.01
N GLU A 59 19.28 -16.28 13.19
CA GLU A 59 19.77 -15.15 14.00
C GLU A 59 20.88 -14.40 13.25
N GLU A 60 21.87 -15.11 12.70
CA GLU A 60 22.97 -14.52 11.90
C GLU A 60 22.45 -13.77 10.65
N SER A 61 21.31 -14.19 10.09
CA SER A 61 20.66 -13.50 8.97
C SER A 61 19.79 -12.30 9.37
N GLY A 62 19.61 -12.06 10.68
CA GLY A 62 18.79 -10.98 11.22
C GLY A 62 17.27 -11.21 11.13
N LEU A 63 16.82 -12.39 10.67
CA LEU A 63 15.39 -12.73 10.55
C LEU A 63 14.72 -12.95 11.92
N ILE A 64 15.49 -13.43 12.90
CA ILE A 64 15.01 -13.65 14.27
C ILE A 64 15.95 -13.00 15.28
N GLU A 65 15.43 -12.70 16.46
CA GLU A 65 16.21 -12.30 17.63
C GLU A 65 16.08 -13.34 18.75
N ILE A 66 17.12 -13.46 19.57
CA ILE A 66 17.14 -14.38 20.72
C ILE A 66 17.36 -13.60 22.01
N ASN A 67 16.40 -13.69 22.92
CA ASN A 67 16.58 -13.22 24.29
C ASN A 67 16.81 -14.38 25.25
N THR A 68 17.74 -14.19 26.16
CA THR A 68 18.04 -15.15 27.21
C THR A 68 17.21 -14.81 28.45
N SER A 69 16.43 -15.76 28.95
CA SER A 69 15.58 -15.59 30.12
C SER A 69 15.72 -16.76 31.11
N VAL A 70 15.26 -16.54 32.35
CA VAL A 70 15.23 -17.59 33.36
C VAL A 70 13.98 -18.45 33.16
N GLY A 71 14.15 -19.76 33.02
CA GLY A 71 13.08 -20.74 32.88
C GLY A 71 12.96 -21.65 34.10
N LYS A 72 11.98 -22.57 34.08
CA LYS A 72 11.70 -23.51 35.19
C LYS A 72 12.88 -24.45 35.51
N HIS A 73 13.77 -24.70 34.54
CA HIS A 73 14.96 -25.55 34.68
C HIS A 73 16.22 -24.87 34.13
N GLY A 74 16.54 -23.68 34.65
CA GLY A 74 17.76 -22.95 34.29
C GLY A 74 17.53 -21.89 33.22
N ILE A 75 18.56 -21.59 32.44
CA ILE A 75 18.53 -20.53 31.43
C ILE A 75 17.87 -21.07 30.14
N GLN A 76 16.93 -20.31 29.59
CA GLN A 76 16.30 -20.61 28.30
C GLN A 76 16.53 -19.47 27.30
N LYS A 77 16.58 -19.83 26.02
CA LYS A 77 16.64 -18.89 24.90
C LYS A 77 15.26 -18.82 24.25
N ILE A 78 14.70 -17.62 24.21
CA ILE A 78 13.40 -17.34 23.58
C ILE A 78 13.68 -16.64 22.26
N CYS A 79 13.11 -17.17 21.18
CA CYS A 79 13.26 -16.67 19.82
C CYS A 79 12.04 -15.83 19.44
N TYR A 80 12.27 -14.74 18.70
CA TYR A 80 11.25 -13.82 18.20
C TYR A 80 11.51 -13.52 16.73
N LEU A 81 10.45 -13.25 15.97
CA LEU A 81 10.60 -12.69 14.63
C LEU A 81 11.05 -11.23 14.74
N ASN A 82 12.08 -10.82 14.01
CA ASN A 82 12.60 -9.45 14.11
C ASN A 82 11.71 -8.42 13.38
N LYS A 83 11.22 -8.78 12.18
CA LYS A 83 10.41 -7.90 11.31
C LYS A 83 9.33 -8.72 10.60
N ASP A 84 8.17 -8.10 10.36
CA ASP A 84 6.99 -8.78 9.79
C ASP A 84 6.99 -8.88 8.26
N LYS A 85 7.86 -8.12 7.59
CA LYS A 85 7.89 -8.00 6.12
C LYS A 85 9.31 -8.06 5.59
N LEU A 86 9.53 -8.82 4.51
CA LEU A 86 10.74 -8.86 3.70
C LEU A 86 10.39 -8.45 2.26
N MET A 87 11.00 -7.39 1.75
CA MET A 87 10.84 -6.93 0.36
C MET A 87 12.17 -7.02 -0.37
N VAL A 88 12.15 -7.50 -1.61
CA VAL A 88 13.35 -7.70 -2.44
C VAL A 88 13.11 -7.14 -3.83
N ASP A 89 13.97 -6.23 -4.26
CA ASP A 89 13.97 -5.75 -5.64
C ASP A 89 14.73 -6.74 -6.53
N LEU A 90 14.02 -7.40 -7.44
CA LEU A 90 14.60 -8.34 -8.41
C LEU A 90 15.25 -7.65 -9.61
N ARG A 91 15.03 -6.35 -9.77
CA ARG A 91 15.59 -5.54 -10.85
C ARG A 91 16.29 -4.33 -10.23
N SER A 92 17.62 -4.36 -10.16
CA SER A 92 18.42 -3.14 -10.04
C SER A 92 18.55 -2.49 -11.42
N ARG A 93 17.43 -2.09 -12.02
CA ARG A 93 17.52 -1.04 -13.04
C ARG A 93 17.42 0.24 -12.23
N ASP A 94 18.51 0.99 -12.15
CA ASP A 94 18.36 2.44 -12.19
C ASP A 94 17.40 2.68 -13.34
N VAL A 95 16.15 3.02 -13.03
CA VAL A 95 15.21 3.41 -14.07
C VAL A 95 15.69 4.79 -14.46
N GLU A 96 16.72 4.85 -15.31
CA GLU A 96 17.48 6.07 -15.61
C GLU A 96 16.60 7.19 -16.19
N ASN A 97 15.35 6.86 -16.54
CA ASN A 97 14.34 7.74 -17.05
C ASN A 97 13.01 7.55 -16.31
N LEU A 98 13.00 7.86 -15.01
CA LEU A 98 11.75 8.08 -14.27
C LEU A 98 11.81 9.35 -13.43
N TYR A 99 10.64 9.87 -13.11
CA TYR A 99 10.45 10.71 -11.94
C TYR A 99 9.29 10.18 -11.11
N GLU A 100 9.30 10.53 -9.85
CA GLU A 100 8.29 10.15 -8.87
C GLU A 100 7.94 11.36 -8.03
N VAL A 101 6.64 11.49 -7.73
CA VAL A 101 6.10 12.51 -6.85
C VAL A 101 5.09 11.87 -5.93
N GLU A 102 5.13 12.24 -4.66
CA GLU A 102 4.12 11.87 -3.67
C GLU A 102 3.21 13.08 -3.47
N ILE A 103 1.91 12.88 -3.68
CA ILE A 103 0.87 13.91 -3.62
C ILE A 103 0.03 13.60 -2.40
N GLN A 104 0.00 14.52 -1.44
CA GLN A 104 -0.83 14.37 -0.24
C GLN A 104 -2.29 14.17 -0.61
N VAL A 105 -2.97 13.32 0.16
CA VAL A 105 -4.37 12.96 -0.10
C VAL A 105 -5.28 14.20 -0.15
N GLY A 106 -5.03 15.19 0.71
CA GLY A 106 -5.71 16.49 0.74
C GLY A 106 -5.50 17.40 -0.48
N HIS A 107 -4.48 17.15 -1.31
CA HIS A 107 -4.09 18.00 -2.44
C HIS A 107 -4.90 17.78 -3.73
N TYR A 108 -6.12 17.26 -3.64
CA TYR A 108 -7.01 17.20 -4.79
C TYR A 108 -7.25 18.61 -5.36
N SER A 109 -7.28 18.68 -6.67
CA SER A 109 -7.45 19.90 -7.47
C SER A 109 -8.91 20.15 -7.86
N ASN A 110 -9.72 19.10 -7.86
CA ASN A 110 -11.14 19.13 -8.18
C ASN A 110 -11.83 17.95 -7.47
N TYR A 111 -13.12 18.08 -7.17
CA TYR A 111 -13.86 17.07 -6.44
C TYR A 111 -15.37 17.17 -6.69
N GLN A 112 -16.05 16.07 -6.42
CA GLN A 112 -17.47 16.01 -6.12
C GLN A 112 -17.63 15.04 -4.96
N ALA A 113 -18.31 15.44 -3.89
CA ALA A 113 -18.51 14.60 -2.72
C ALA A 113 -20.00 14.57 -2.37
N ILE A 114 -20.53 13.36 -2.23
CA ILE A 114 -21.91 13.10 -1.79
C ILE A 114 -21.84 12.26 -0.50
N PRO A 115 -22.62 12.61 0.53
CA PRO A 115 -22.63 11.89 1.81
C PRO A 115 -23.02 10.40 1.70
N THR A 116 -22.53 9.51 2.58
CA THR A 116 -21.58 9.76 3.69
C THR A 116 -20.24 10.30 3.19
N CYS A 117 -19.71 11.35 3.81
CA CYS A 117 -18.46 11.96 3.35
C CYS A 117 -17.73 12.76 4.44
N GLY A 118 -16.43 12.91 4.29
CA GLY A 118 -15.62 13.74 5.17
C GLY A 118 -14.14 13.59 4.90
N LEU A 119 -13.36 14.28 5.73
CA LEU A 119 -11.91 14.27 5.68
C LEU A 119 -11.33 14.52 7.07
N ALA A 120 -10.12 14.00 7.30
CA ALA A 120 -9.39 14.24 8.54
C ALA A 120 -7.90 14.43 8.28
N THR A 121 -7.29 15.28 9.10
CA THR A 121 -5.83 15.42 9.18
C THR A 121 -5.29 14.36 10.13
N LYS A 122 -3.97 14.28 10.32
CA LYS A 122 -3.39 13.43 11.37
C LYS A 122 -3.82 13.83 12.80
N ASP A 123 -4.32 15.04 13.00
CA ASP A 123 -4.56 15.64 14.33
C ASP A 123 -6.05 15.77 14.67
N SER A 124 -6.93 15.88 13.67
CA SER A 124 -8.38 16.04 13.89
C SER A 124 -9.23 15.78 12.65
N ILE A 125 -10.54 15.57 12.87
CA ILE A 125 -11.56 15.72 11.82
C ILE A 125 -11.54 17.17 11.28
N VAL A 126 -11.71 17.33 9.97
CA VAL A 126 -11.90 18.64 9.34
C VAL A 126 -13.40 18.90 9.20
N GLY A 127 -13.92 19.83 10.01
CA GLY A 127 -15.33 20.20 9.99
C GLY A 127 -16.25 19.15 10.60
N ASP A 128 -17.45 19.02 10.03
CA ASP A 128 -18.47 18.05 10.43
C ASP A 128 -18.57 16.93 9.38
N PHE A 129 -19.01 15.75 9.83
CA PHE A 129 -19.33 14.65 8.93
C PHE A 129 -20.51 14.99 8.01
N ASP A 130 -20.48 14.40 6.82
CA ASP A 130 -21.58 14.40 5.85
C ASP A 130 -21.93 15.79 5.30
N ASP A 131 -21.00 16.73 5.38
CA ASP A 131 -21.12 18.07 4.78
C ASP A 131 -20.05 18.30 3.70
N PRO A 132 -20.43 18.22 2.41
CA PRO A 132 -19.51 18.43 1.29
C PRO A 132 -18.80 19.78 1.28
N ARG A 133 -19.30 20.79 2.01
CA ARG A 133 -18.68 22.13 2.04
C ARG A 133 -17.27 22.10 2.64
N TYR A 134 -16.97 21.15 3.53
CA TYR A 134 -15.64 21.04 4.14
C TYR A 134 -14.56 20.52 3.19
N PHE A 135 -14.94 19.99 2.02
CA PHE A 135 -13.98 19.69 0.94
C PHE A 135 -13.43 20.97 0.27
N ALA A 136 -13.94 22.15 0.62
CA ALA A 136 -13.34 23.43 0.27
C ALA A 136 -12.60 24.10 1.44
N ASP A 137 -12.61 23.50 2.64
CA ASP A 137 -11.96 24.08 3.82
C ASP A 137 -10.44 24.20 3.61
N PRO A 138 -9.78 25.30 3.99
CA PRO A 138 -8.33 25.43 3.86
C PRO A 138 -7.54 24.29 4.52
N GLN A 139 -8.04 23.73 5.63
CA GLN A 139 -7.43 22.59 6.33
C GLN A 139 -7.49 21.29 5.52
N ARG A 140 -8.28 21.22 4.44
CA ARG A 140 -8.31 20.05 3.55
C ARG A 140 -6.93 19.69 3.01
N ILE A 141 -6.02 20.66 2.90
CA ILE A 141 -4.66 20.47 2.38
C ILE A 141 -3.90 19.49 3.27
N ASP A 142 -4.13 19.53 4.58
CA ASP A 142 -3.51 18.64 5.56
C ASP A 142 -4.28 17.33 5.76
N ALA A 143 -5.32 17.07 4.95
CA ALA A 143 -6.09 15.84 5.05
C ALA A 143 -5.28 14.62 4.60
N GLU A 144 -5.30 13.58 5.43
CA GLU A 144 -4.62 12.31 5.22
C GLU A 144 -5.59 11.12 5.21
N ILE A 145 -6.88 11.36 5.35
CA ILE A 145 -7.94 10.40 5.01
C ILE A 145 -9.12 11.19 4.45
N ILE A 146 -9.70 10.72 3.35
CA ILE A 146 -10.88 11.32 2.72
C ILE A 146 -11.82 10.20 2.29
N TRP A 147 -13.11 10.36 2.58
CA TRP A 147 -14.15 9.40 2.22
C TRP A 147 -15.36 10.09 1.60
N LEU A 148 -16.04 9.37 0.71
CA LEU A 148 -17.28 9.80 0.07
C LEU A 148 -18.11 8.58 -0.37
N ALA A 149 -19.43 8.66 -0.33
CA ALA A 149 -20.31 7.60 -0.81
C ALA A 149 -20.44 7.60 -2.33
N GLU A 150 -20.35 8.78 -2.94
CA GLU A 150 -20.38 8.98 -4.39
C GLU A 150 -19.68 10.27 -4.78
N GLY A 151 -19.09 10.26 -5.98
CA GLY A 151 -18.42 11.40 -6.58
C GLY A 151 -16.99 11.04 -6.95
N PHE A 152 -16.08 12.01 -6.84
CA PHE A 152 -14.70 11.84 -7.26
C PHE A 152 -13.73 12.76 -6.52
N LEU A 153 -12.47 12.32 -6.52
CA LEU A 153 -11.30 13.14 -6.20
C LEU A 153 -10.39 13.16 -7.43
N GLU A 154 -9.95 14.36 -7.84
CA GLU A 154 -9.08 14.54 -9.00
C GLU A 154 -7.79 15.27 -8.62
N TYR A 155 -6.67 14.64 -8.94
CA TYR A 155 -5.32 15.09 -8.61
C TYR A 155 -4.59 15.56 -9.87
N ARG A 156 -3.86 16.66 -9.74
CA ARG A 156 -2.94 17.14 -10.78
C ARG A 156 -1.54 16.59 -10.52
N ILE A 157 -1.02 15.88 -11.50
CA ILE A 157 0.32 15.31 -11.46
C ILE A 157 1.25 16.24 -12.25
N PRO A 158 2.38 16.69 -11.67
CA PRO A 158 3.38 17.41 -12.43
C PRO A 158 3.91 16.59 -13.61
N ASN A 159 3.89 17.18 -14.81
CA ASN A 159 4.53 16.62 -15.99
C ASN A 159 5.92 17.23 -16.17
N TYR A 160 6.97 16.46 -15.88
CA TYR A 160 8.37 16.92 -16.02
C TYR A 160 9.04 16.46 -17.31
N LEU A 161 8.29 15.92 -18.29
CA LEU A 161 8.88 15.50 -19.55
C LEU A 161 9.47 16.69 -20.31
N LYS A 162 10.60 16.45 -20.95
CA LYS A 162 11.25 17.37 -21.89
C LYS A 162 10.77 17.10 -23.32
N PRO A 163 10.97 18.05 -24.26
CA PRO A 163 10.55 17.87 -25.65
C PRO A 163 11.08 16.61 -26.36
N ASN A 164 12.25 16.12 -25.95
CA ASN A 164 12.86 14.90 -26.48
C ASN A 164 12.49 13.63 -25.70
N GLN A 165 11.52 13.70 -24.81
CA GLN A 165 11.08 12.57 -23.98
C GLN A 165 9.65 12.17 -24.33
N THR A 166 9.34 10.88 -24.18
CA THR A 166 8.00 10.32 -24.38
C THR A 166 7.61 9.44 -23.21
N PHE A 167 6.33 9.43 -22.86
CA PHE A 167 5.82 8.55 -21.82
C PHE A 167 6.00 7.09 -22.24
N ARG A 168 6.59 6.30 -21.34
CA ARG A 168 6.68 4.85 -21.46
C ARG A 168 5.63 4.16 -20.60
N GLU A 169 5.47 4.66 -19.38
CA GLU A 169 4.53 4.09 -18.41
C GLU A 169 4.19 5.12 -17.32
N ILE A 170 2.93 5.17 -16.91
CA ILE A 170 2.47 5.97 -15.78
C ILE A 170 1.93 5.00 -14.73
N GLN A 171 2.33 5.21 -13.48
CA GLN A 171 1.89 4.40 -12.34
C GLN A 171 1.31 5.29 -11.25
N PHE A 172 0.26 4.78 -10.60
CA PHE A 172 -0.32 5.37 -9.40
C PHE A 172 -0.40 4.31 -8.31
N SER A 173 0.18 4.59 -7.14
CA SER A 173 0.10 3.73 -5.97
C SER A 173 -0.62 4.48 -4.85
N MET A 174 -1.65 3.89 -4.26
CA MET A 174 -2.39 4.48 -3.14
C MET A 174 -3.16 3.42 -2.37
N GLU A 175 -3.45 3.66 -1.10
CA GLU A 175 -4.31 2.80 -0.28
C GLU A 175 -5.77 3.24 -0.44
N LEU A 176 -6.64 2.29 -0.82
CA LEU A 176 -8.06 2.53 -1.10
C LEU A 176 -8.97 1.51 -0.43
N GLY A 177 -10.14 1.94 0.00
CA GLY A 177 -11.23 1.08 0.49
C GLY A 177 -12.58 1.54 -0.07
N SER A 178 -13.64 0.77 0.21
CA SER A 178 -14.99 1.32 0.07
C SER A 178 -15.33 2.16 1.31
N GLU A 179 -16.54 2.71 1.38
CA GLU A 179 -16.97 3.57 2.49
C GLU A 179 -18.37 3.18 2.94
N ALA A 180 -18.50 2.73 4.18
CA ALA A 180 -19.75 2.39 4.84
C ALA A 180 -19.97 3.31 6.07
N PRO A 181 -21.21 3.55 6.50
CA PRO A 181 -21.45 4.18 7.80
C PRO A 181 -20.81 3.34 8.93
N GLY A 182 -19.75 3.86 9.54
CA GLY A 182 -18.91 3.10 10.48
C GLY A 182 -17.84 2.30 9.72
N TYR A 183 -18.02 0.98 9.64
CA TYR A 183 -17.25 0.10 8.77
C TYR A 183 -18.08 -1.16 8.45
N ASN A 184 -17.75 -1.84 7.35
CA ASN A 184 -18.29 -3.13 7.00
C ASN A 184 -17.35 -3.88 6.05
N ASP A 185 -16.68 -4.91 6.57
CA ASP A 185 -15.67 -5.68 5.82
C ASP A 185 -16.23 -6.36 4.55
N ASN A 186 -17.55 -6.47 4.41
CA ASN A 186 -18.23 -6.96 3.20
C ASN A 186 -19.15 -5.89 2.62
N TYR A 187 -18.54 -4.86 2.07
CA TYR A 187 -19.21 -3.69 1.50
C TYR A 187 -18.62 -3.32 0.15
N PRO A 188 -18.82 -4.16 -0.89
CA PRO A 188 -18.09 -3.99 -2.14
C PRO A 188 -18.42 -2.67 -2.82
N SER A 189 -17.44 -2.02 -3.45
CA SER A 189 -17.65 -0.76 -4.19
C SER A 189 -16.82 -0.72 -5.45
N ASP A 190 -17.44 -0.39 -6.59
CA ASP A 190 -16.76 -0.28 -7.87
C ASP A 190 -16.14 1.12 -8.01
N ILE A 191 -14.82 1.17 -7.89
CA ILE A 191 -14.02 2.40 -7.94
C ILE A 191 -13.39 2.52 -9.33
N TYR A 192 -13.70 3.60 -10.01
CA TYR A 192 -13.27 3.89 -11.38
C TYR A 192 -12.12 4.87 -11.41
N PHE A 193 -11.18 4.63 -12.33
CA PHE A 193 -9.98 5.43 -12.52
C PHE A 193 -9.98 6.09 -13.88
N HIS A 194 -9.61 7.36 -13.93
CA HIS A 194 -9.45 8.09 -15.17
C HIS A 194 -8.10 8.81 -15.22
N LEU A 195 -7.52 8.85 -16.40
CA LEU A 195 -6.35 9.68 -16.70
C LEU A 195 -6.71 10.62 -17.85
N ASN A 196 -6.58 11.93 -17.62
CA ASN A 196 -6.95 12.98 -18.57
C ASN A 196 -8.39 12.85 -19.10
N GLY A 197 -9.31 12.44 -18.21
CA GLY A 197 -10.73 12.25 -18.54
C GLY A 197 -11.06 10.94 -19.27
N ILE A 198 -10.06 10.12 -19.61
CA ILE A 198 -10.27 8.80 -20.23
C ILE A 198 -10.32 7.74 -19.13
N GLU A 199 -11.38 6.94 -19.11
CA GLU A 199 -11.54 5.81 -18.18
C GLU A 199 -10.49 4.73 -18.50
N ILE A 200 -9.59 4.48 -17.55
CA ILE A 200 -8.52 3.48 -17.68
C ILE A 200 -8.89 2.14 -17.03
N GLY A 201 -10.09 2.05 -16.46
CA GLY A 201 -10.67 0.85 -15.86
C GLY A 201 -11.13 1.08 -14.42
N SER A 202 -11.52 -0.02 -13.76
CA SER A 202 -12.04 0.02 -12.39
C SER A 202 -11.52 -1.13 -11.54
N TRP A 203 -11.73 -1.01 -10.24
CA TRP A 203 -11.49 -2.04 -9.24
C TRP A 203 -12.65 -2.07 -8.25
N THR A 204 -13.16 -3.27 -7.98
CA THR A 204 -14.14 -3.46 -6.92
C THR A 204 -13.41 -3.67 -5.60
N SER A 205 -13.42 -2.67 -4.73
CA SER A 205 -13.05 -2.86 -3.33
C SER A 205 -13.98 -3.92 -2.72
N PRO A 206 -13.49 -4.90 -1.94
CA PRO A 206 -14.36 -5.90 -1.33
C PRO A 206 -15.12 -5.38 -0.10
N GLY A 207 -14.63 -4.32 0.55
CA GLY A 207 -15.21 -3.84 1.80
C GLY A 207 -14.51 -2.62 2.39
N ASP A 208 -15.09 -2.20 3.51
CA ASP A 208 -14.70 -1.04 4.29
C ASP A 208 -14.23 -1.54 5.66
N PHE A 209 -12.92 -1.64 5.84
CA PHE A 209 -12.34 -2.50 6.86
C PHE A 209 -12.14 -1.77 8.19
N GLY A 210 -12.66 -2.35 9.27
CA GLY A 210 -12.48 -1.83 10.63
C GLY A 210 -12.28 -2.91 11.70
N ASP A 211 -12.12 -4.16 11.29
CA ASP A 211 -11.90 -5.32 12.16
C ASP A 211 -10.59 -5.26 12.96
N ALA A 212 -9.59 -4.56 12.43
CA ALA A 212 -8.31 -4.30 13.06
C ALA A 212 -7.91 -2.83 12.92
N ARG A 213 -7.20 -2.31 13.92
CA ARG A 213 -6.66 -0.95 13.88
C ARG A 213 -5.61 -0.83 12.77
N GLY A 214 -5.71 0.22 11.96
CA GLY A 214 -4.72 0.54 10.93
C GLY A 214 -3.37 0.85 11.56
N THR A 215 -2.31 0.36 10.93
CA THR A 215 -0.93 0.46 11.44
C THR A 215 -0.50 1.90 11.70
N PHE A 216 -0.94 2.85 10.87
CA PHE A 216 -0.53 4.24 10.93
C PHE A 216 -1.60 5.18 11.49
N ASN A 217 -2.80 4.69 11.80
CA ASN A 217 -3.90 5.53 12.29
C ASN A 217 -3.52 6.28 13.56
N PRO A 218 -3.87 7.59 13.67
CA PRO A 218 -3.65 8.36 14.89
C PRO A 218 -4.40 7.75 16.08
N ASP A 219 -3.90 7.99 17.30
CA ASP A 219 -4.51 7.44 18.52
C ASP A 219 -5.93 7.96 18.79
N TRP A 220 -6.28 9.13 18.26
CA TRP A 220 -7.60 9.71 18.41
C TRP A 220 -8.60 9.19 17.37
N TRP A 221 -8.14 8.54 16.28
CA TRP A 221 -9.02 8.08 15.21
C TRP A 221 -10.04 7.07 15.77
N PRO A 222 -11.36 7.32 15.61
CA PRO A 222 -12.35 6.52 16.29
C PRO A 222 -12.32 5.03 15.85
N PRO A 223 -12.32 4.08 16.78
CA PRO A 223 -12.19 2.65 16.46
C PRO A 223 -13.45 2.04 15.82
N HIS A 224 -14.56 2.79 15.77
CA HIS A 224 -15.82 2.37 15.13
C HIS A 224 -15.94 2.84 13.68
N LEU A 225 -14.97 3.60 13.19
CA LEU A 225 -14.83 3.98 11.78
C LEU A 225 -13.87 3.01 11.08
N ASN A 226 -13.86 3.04 9.76
CA ASN A 226 -12.90 2.32 8.97
C ASN A 226 -11.45 2.66 9.33
N GLN A 227 -10.60 1.65 9.23
CA GLN A 227 -9.26 1.68 9.78
C GLN A 227 -8.19 1.55 8.70
N TYR A 228 -8.47 0.90 7.58
CA TYR A 228 -7.50 0.69 6.52
C TYR A 228 -8.16 0.34 5.19
N GLY A 229 -7.37 0.38 4.13
CA GLY A 229 -7.73 -0.07 2.79
C GLY A 229 -6.74 -1.09 2.24
N MET A 230 -6.72 -1.23 0.92
CA MET A 230 -5.78 -2.07 0.19
C MET A 230 -4.88 -1.20 -0.67
N LEU A 231 -3.55 -1.39 -0.55
CA LEU A 231 -2.59 -0.72 -1.42
C LEU A 231 -2.74 -1.22 -2.86
N LYS A 232 -3.17 -0.35 -3.76
CA LYS A 232 -3.38 -0.64 -5.18
C LYS A 232 -2.28 0.00 -6.01
N LEU A 233 -1.79 -0.72 -7.03
CA LEU A 233 -0.88 -0.20 -8.05
C LEU A 233 -1.59 -0.21 -9.41
N ILE A 234 -1.95 0.97 -9.89
CA ILE A 234 -2.47 1.18 -11.24
C ILE A 234 -1.30 1.48 -12.16
N ARG A 235 -1.30 0.90 -13.37
CA ARG A 235 -0.26 1.07 -14.37
C ARG A 235 -0.86 1.20 -15.76
N ILE A 236 -0.44 2.22 -16.50
CA ILE A 236 -0.86 2.50 -17.86
C ILE A 236 0.38 2.55 -18.75
N ASN A 237 0.42 1.72 -19.79
CA ASN A 237 1.51 1.69 -20.76
C ASN A 237 0.97 1.40 -22.17
N ASN A 238 1.85 1.02 -23.10
CA ASN A 238 1.47 0.75 -24.49
C ASN A 238 0.74 -0.61 -24.69
N ASP A 239 0.72 -1.48 -23.68
CA ASP A 239 0.04 -2.78 -23.73
C ASP A 239 -1.39 -2.72 -23.13
N GLY A 240 -1.68 -1.70 -22.33
CA GLY A 240 -3.00 -1.46 -21.73
C GLY A 240 -2.92 -0.82 -20.36
N SER A 241 -4.03 -0.95 -19.62
CA SER A 241 -4.16 -0.47 -18.24
C SER A 241 -4.37 -1.65 -17.28
N PHE A 242 -3.68 -1.60 -16.15
CA PHE A 242 -3.57 -2.70 -15.19
C PHE A 242 -3.76 -2.22 -13.77
N ILE A 243 -4.30 -3.08 -12.91
CA ILE A 243 -4.23 -2.95 -11.45
C ILE A 243 -3.56 -4.18 -10.87
N ASP A 244 -2.53 -3.99 -10.03
CA ASP A 244 -1.77 -5.06 -9.38
C ASP A 244 -1.25 -6.15 -10.35
N GLY A 245 -0.98 -5.76 -11.60
CA GLY A 245 -0.53 -6.64 -12.67
C GLY A 245 -1.66 -7.34 -13.46
N CYS A 246 -2.91 -7.26 -13.01
CA CYS A 246 -4.08 -7.73 -13.73
C CYS A 246 -4.57 -6.66 -14.70
N ARG A 247 -4.87 -7.04 -15.95
CA ARG A 247 -5.37 -6.09 -16.96
C ARG A 247 -6.82 -5.72 -16.66
N ILE A 248 -7.12 -4.43 -16.62
CA ILE A 248 -8.47 -3.88 -16.35
C ILE A 248 -9.08 -3.16 -17.56
N SER A 249 -8.26 -2.76 -18.54
CA SER A 249 -8.72 -2.11 -19.76
C SER A 249 -7.70 -2.22 -20.90
N ASP A 250 -8.18 -2.11 -22.13
CA ASP A 250 -7.39 -1.98 -23.37
C ASP A 250 -6.84 -0.57 -23.60
N VAL A 251 -7.18 0.40 -22.75
CA VAL A 251 -6.70 1.78 -22.88
C VAL A 251 -5.20 1.85 -22.65
N THR A 252 -4.50 2.46 -23.62
CA THR A 252 -3.05 2.65 -23.64
C THR A 252 -2.68 4.13 -23.59
N LEU A 253 -1.39 4.43 -23.36
CA LEU A 253 -0.87 5.80 -23.44
C LEU A 253 -1.06 6.44 -24.82
N ASP A 254 -1.02 5.64 -25.90
CA ASP A 254 -1.27 6.12 -27.26
C ASP A 254 -2.71 6.62 -27.44
N GLN A 255 -3.69 6.00 -26.78
CA GLN A 255 -5.09 6.44 -26.81
C GLN A 255 -5.31 7.70 -25.98
N ILE A 256 -4.52 7.89 -24.91
CA ILE A 256 -4.60 9.08 -24.06
C ILE A 256 -3.93 10.30 -24.73
N GLN A 257 -3.00 10.06 -25.67
CA GLN A 257 -2.35 11.10 -26.49
C GLN A 257 -1.58 12.15 -25.67
N LEU A 258 -0.78 11.68 -24.71
CA LEU A 258 0.04 12.54 -23.85
C LEU A 258 1.37 12.93 -24.52
N ASP A 259 1.77 14.18 -24.29
CA ASP A 259 3.07 14.74 -24.67
C ASP A 259 3.70 15.54 -23.52
N TYR A 260 4.89 16.11 -23.76
CA TYR A 260 5.62 16.89 -22.76
C TYR A 260 4.92 18.20 -22.33
N LYS A 261 3.86 18.64 -23.03
CA LYS A 261 3.06 19.82 -22.68
C LYS A 261 1.73 19.48 -22.01
N SER A 262 1.37 18.21 -22.03
CA SER A 262 0.09 17.74 -21.51
C SER A 262 0.02 17.98 -20.00
N GLU A 263 -1.10 18.52 -19.52
CA GLU A 263 -1.45 18.40 -18.11
C GLU A 263 -1.73 16.93 -17.79
N LEU A 264 -1.45 16.49 -16.56
CA LEU A 264 -1.77 15.14 -16.11
C LEU A 264 -2.81 15.24 -14.99
N THR A 265 -4.01 14.72 -15.23
CA THR A 265 -5.09 14.69 -14.24
C THR A 265 -5.50 13.26 -13.98
N PHE A 266 -5.35 12.79 -12.74
CA PHE A 266 -5.75 11.48 -12.31
C PHE A 266 -6.99 11.58 -11.42
N ARG A 267 -8.05 10.85 -11.77
CA ARG A 267 -9.33 10.88 -11.05
C ARG A 267 -9.69 9.50 -10.53
N ILE A 268 -10.10 9.46 -9.26
CA ILE A 268 -10.64 8.28 -8.58
C ILE A 268 -12.11 8.59 -8.29
N SER A 269 -13.01 7.66 -8.61
CA SER A 269 -14.45 7.96 -8.56
C SER A 269 -15.31 6.76 -8.23
N VAL A 270 -16.46 7.04 -7.61
CA VAL A 270 -17.61 6.13 -7.53
C VAL A 270 -18.74 6.85 -8.22
N THR A 271 -19.31 6.19 -9.23
CA THR A 271 -20.18 6.84 -10.21
C THR A 271 -21.59 6.22 -10.17
N GLU A 272 -22.58 6.90 -10.74
CA GLU A 272 -23.94 6.34 -10.85
C GLU A 272 -24.01 5.04 -11.67
N GLN A 273 -23.04 4.80 -12.55
CA GLN A 273 -22.96 3.59 -13.36
C GLN A 273 -22.41 2.37 -12.60
N SER A 274 -21.87 2.55 -11.39
CA SER A 274 -21.34 1.46 -10.56
C SER A 274 -22.46 0.48 -10.17
N VAL A 275 -22.24 -0.83 -10.40
CA VAL A 275 -23.15 -1.86 -9.89
C VAL A 275 -23.13 -1.84 -8.36
N ASN A 276 -21.92 -1.72 -7.80
CA ASN A 276 -21.70 -1.55 -6.39
C ASN A 276 -21.35 -0.07 -6.09
N LYS A 277 -22.37 0.73 -5.80
CA LYS A 277 -22.21 2.15 -5.45
C LYS A 277 -22.12 2.32 -3.93
N ARG A 278 -20.93 2.07 -3.38
CA ARG A 278 -20.71 1.96 -1.93
C ARG A 278 -19.47 2.74 -1.47
N GLY A 279 -19.28 3.89 -2.09
CA GLY A 279 -18.27 4.86 -1.70
C GLY A 279 -16.83 4.44 -1.90
N LEU A 280 -15.94 5.37 -1.60
CA LEU A 280 -14.51 5.18 -1.62
C LEU A 280 -13.88 5.94 -0.46
N THR A 281 -12.83 5.35 0.10
CA THR A 281 -11.94 5.99 1.06
C THR A 281 -10.53 5.92 0.54
N ILE A 282 -9.82 7.05 0.56
CA ILE A 282 -8.39 7.13 0.26
C ILE A 282 -7.62 7.45 1.54
N PHE A 283 -6.56 6.68 1.79
CA PHE A 283 -5.73 6.79 2.98
C PHE A 283 -4.36 7.37 2.59
N GLY A 284 -3.89 8.30 3.42
CA GLY A 284 -2.61 8.98 3.31
C GLY A 284 -1.63 8.49 4.37
N LYS A 285 -0.47 9.14 4.44
CA LYS A 285 0.71 8.63 5.14
C LYS A 285 0.51 8.29 6.64
N ASN A 286 -0.38 9.00 7.33
CA ASN A 286 -0.70 8.81 8.74
C ASN A 286 -2.06 8.12 8.96
N PHE A 287 -2.60 7.43 7.96
CA PHE A 287 -3.79 6.59 8.09
C PHE A 287 -3.59 5.25 7.36
N GLY A 288 -4.41 4.26 7.69
CA GLY A 288 -4.38 2.95 7.06
C GLY A 288 -3.17 2.11 7.46
N ASN A 289 -2.75 1.25 6.53
CA ASN A 289 -1.70 0.26 6.72
C ASN A 289 -0.41 0.58 5.97
N TYR A 290 -0.39 1.68 5.21
CA TYR A 290 0.75 2.08 4.39
C TYR A 290 1.09 3.55 4.63
N SER A 291 2.31 3.81 5.08
CA SER A 291 2.78 5.19 5.28
C SER A 291 3.20 5.82 3.95
N GLN A 292 2.20 6.09 3.11
CA GLN A 292 2.33 6.67 1.78
C GLN A 292 1.05 7.44 1.42
N ASP A 293 1.18 8.58 0.76
CA ASP A 293 0.06 9.23 0.08
C ASP A 293 -0.14 8.67 -1.34
N LEU A 294 -0.76 9.45 -2.25
CA LEU A 294 -0.84 9.11 -3.66
C LEU A 294 0.54 9.26 -4.31
N LEU A 295 1.17 8.13 -4.61
CA LEU A 295 2.46 8.09 -5.31
C LEU A 295 2.22 8.01 -6.81
N ALA A 296 2.66 9.02 -7.56
CA ALA A 296 2.65 9.01 -9.01
C ALA A 296 4.08 8.84 -9.54
N ARG A 297 4.27 7.84 -10.38
CA ARG A 297 5.56 7.54 -11.02
C ARG A 297 5.39 7.56 -12.53
N VAL A 298 6.27 8.28 -13.20
CA VAL A 298 6.27 8.39 -14.65
C VAL A 298 7.61 7.90 -15.16
N LEU A 299 7.55 6.84 -15.96
CA LEU A 299 8.66 6.31 -16.70
C LEU A 299 8.59 6.88 -18.12
N TYR A 300 9.73 7.31 -18.64
CA TYR A 300 9.83 7.89 -19.97
C TYR A 300 10.99 7.26 -20.74
N ASP A 301 10.96 7.45 -22.06
CA ASP A 301 12.07 7.17 -22.95
C ASP A 301 12.63 8.49 -23.48
N VAL A 302 13.93 8.53 -23.74
CA VAL A 302 14.61 9.67 -24.37
C VAL A 302 14.81 9.33 -25.84
N LYS A 303 14.29 10.15 -26.73
CA LYS A 303 14.60 10.04 -28.16
C LYS A 303 16.07 10.40 -28.36
N VAL A 304 16.82 9.46 -28.93
CA VAL A 304 18.18 9.70 -29.42
C VAL A 304 18.03 10.08 -30.88
N ASP A 305 18.49 11.29 -31.23
CA ASP A 305 18.53 11.77 -32.62
C ASP A 305 19.43 10.91 -33.51
#